data_AF-A0A7S3DJ08-F1
#
_entry.id   AF-A0A7S3DJ08-F1
#
_cell.length_a   1.000
_cell.length_b   1.000
_cell.length_c   1.000
_cell.angle_alpha   90.00
_cell.angle_beta   90.00
_cell.angle_gamma   90.00
#
_symmetry.space_group_name_H-M   'P 1'
#
loop_
_entity.id
_entity.type
_entity.pdbx_description
1 polymer ?
#
loop_
_entity_poly.entity_id
_entity_poly.type
_entity_poly.pdbx_seq_one_letter_code
_entity_poly.pdbx_strand_id
1 'polypeptide(L)'
;MDKKEKLDFLLEQVISKEWDKLHPAFFDGFASKVRLCMDKGDFIRAAIINRKISTKAFDGVEFQDEKIRYYNQVVRYRLHEKDYLGVSKCYHAILHTPSVEAVEEKWIEALKYCVLFLALSSFGEESSDFIHRLLTTEKRLEELTSFRLLLKELSSSELVDWMGTEGKVTDMMALLPLFKQGLESYVSVLKTRILEHNIRVFSECYKALSLQRMAGLLGVDAQEAESAVSAMVIDGMIVAKIDRSGGQITFGKTKTAESVLDEWSGDIDQLLKLVDSTCYLINKENVMMSAVKAK
;
A
#
# COMPACT_ATOMS: atom_id res chain seq x y z
N MET A 1 -31.36 10.23 30.18
CA MET A 1 -31.46 10.54 28.74
C MET A 1 -31.71 12.02 28.59
N ASP A 2 -30.60 12.74 28.49
CA ASP A 2 -30.56 14.19 28.55
C ASP A 2 -31.21 14.79 27.30
N LYS A 3 -31.85 15.95 27.47
CA LYS A 3 -32.47 16.71 26.36
C LYS A 3 -31.48 17.00 25.22
N LYS A 4 -30.17 16.99 25.51
CA LYS A 4 -29.09 17.07 24.51
C LYS A 4 -29.00 15.85 23.60
N GLU A 5 -29.09 14.64 24.13
CA GLU A 5 -29.03 13.40 23.33
C GLU A 5 -30.23 13.29 22.40
N LYS A 6 -31.42 13.74 22.84
CA LYS A 6 -32.61 13.82 21.99
C LYS A 6 -32.50 14.91 20.92
N LEU A 7 -31.84 16.03 21.23
CA LEU A 7 -31.62 17.11 20.26
C LEU A 7 -30.59 16.69 19.21
N ASP A 8 -29.52 16.01 19.61
CA ASP A 8 -28.51 15.46 18.69
C ASP A 8 -29.11 14.35 17.81
N PHE A 9 -29.95 13.48 18.36
CA PHE A 9 -30.67 12.46 17.58
C PHE A 9 -31.68 13.05 16.58
N LEU A 10 -32.40 14.12 16.98
CA LEU A 10 -33.31 14.83 16.09
C LEU A 10 -32.55 15.64 15.04
N LEU A 11 -31.40 16.21 15.37
CA LEU A 11 -30.50 16.85 14.41
C LEU A 11 -29.97 15.83 13.41
N GLU A 12 -29.56 14.63 13.84
CA GLU A 12 -29.13 13.57 12.94
C GLU A 12 -30.26 13.09 12.00
N GLN A 13 -31.50 12.97 12.50
CA GLN A 13 -32.67 12.61 11.68
C GLN A 13 -33.10 13.71 10.70
N VAL A 14 -33.02 14.98 11.11
CA VAL A 14 -33.35 16.13 10.26
C VAL A 14 -32.27 16.33 9.20
N ILE A 15 -30.99 16.22 9.59
CA ILE A 15 -29.85 16.22 8.67
C ILE A 15 -30.09 15.15 7.60
N SER A 16 -30.45 13.91 7.97
CA SER A 16 -30.72 12.81 7.03
C SER A 16 -31.86 13.06 6.02
N LYS A 17 -32.83 13.94 6.30
CA LYS A 17 -34.00 14.19 5.43
C LYS A 17 -33.87 15.44 4.56
N GLU A 18 -32.97 16.36 4.88
CA GLU A 18 -32.77 17.62 4.15
C GLU A 18 -31.55 17.63 3.21
N TRP A 19 -30.80 16.53 3.14
CA TRP A 19 -29.61 16.38 2.27
C TRP A 19 -29.87 16.80 0.81
N ASP A 20 -31.05 16.49 0.27
CA ASP A 20 -31.33 16.69 -1.16
C ASP A 20 -31.59 18.17 -1.56
N LYS A 21 -31.85 19.08 -0.60
CA LYS A 21 -32.23 20.47 -0.91
C LYS A 21 -31.19 21.54 -0.52
N LEU A 22 -30.17 21.16 0.24
CA LEU A 22 -29.10 22.05 0.74
C LEU A 22 -27.75 21.84 0.04
N HIS A 23 -27.72 21.00 -0.99
CA HIS A 23 -26.56 20.23 -1.42
C HIS A 23 -25.30 21.05 -1.83
N PRO A 24 -25.37 22.15 -2.61
CA PRO A 24 -24.17 22.91 -3.00
C PRO A 24 -23.70 23.88 -1.89
N ALA A 25 -24.63 24.58 -1.25
CA ALA A 25 -24.33 25.59 -0.22
C ALA A 25 -23.82 24.94 1.09
N PHE A 26 -24.33 23.76 1.44
CA PHE A 26 -23.81 22.98 2.55
C PHE A 26 -22.38 22.49 2.27
N PHE A 27 -22.11 22.03 1.05
CA PHE A 27 -20.78 21.58 0.65
C PHE A 27 -19.77 22.73 0.63
N ASP A 28 -20.16 23.91 0.12
CA ASP A 28 -19.30 25.10 0.14
C ASP A 28 -19.05 25.61 1.57
N GLY A 29 -20.08 25.60 2.43
CA GLY A 29 -19.94 25.89 3.86
C GLY A 29 -19.06 24.88 4.60
N PHE A 30 -19.12 23.60 4.21
CA PHE A 30 -18.27 22.55 4.75
C PHE A 30 -16.82 22.74 4.30
N ALA A 31 -16.59 22.88 2.99
CA ALA A 31 -15.28 23.11 2.41
C ALA A 31 -14.60 24.35 3.02
N SER A 32 -15.39 25.39 3.30
CA SER A 32 -14.96 26.59 4.01
C SER A 32 -14.59 26.30 5.47
N LYS A 33 -15.39 25.50 6.19
CA LYS A 33 -15.09 25.09 7.58
C LYS A 33 -13.82 24.25 7.66
N VAL A 34 -13.63 23.29 6.75
CA VAL A 34 -12.40 22.47 6.72
C VAL A 34 -11.20 23.36 6.43
N ARG A 35 -11.30 24.28 5.45
CA ARG A 35 -10.24 25.27 5.16
C ARG A 35 -9.93 26.14 6.37
N LEU A 36 -10.93 26.66 7.06
CA LEU A 36 -10.75 27.46 8.28
C LEU A 36 -10.13 26.66 9.43
N CYS A 37 -10.43 25.37 9.54
CA CYS A 37 -9.77 24.49 10.52
C CYS A 37 -8.30 24.25 10.15
N MET A 38 -7.99 24.12 8.86
CA MET A 38 -6.62 24.01 8.36
C MET A 38 -5.82 25.30 8.61
N ASP A 39 -6.39 26.48 8.33
CA ASP A 39 -5.75 27.77 8.55
C ASP A 39 -5.47 28.03 10.04
N LYS A 40 -6.23 27.38 10.93
CA LYS A 40 -6.03 27.40 12.39
C LYS A 40 -5.05 26.34 12.91
N GLY A 41 -4.60 25.40 12.06
CA GLY A 41 -3.73 24.28 12.45
C GLY A 41 -4.43 23.13 13.19
N ASP A 42 -5.77 23.11 13.23
CA ASP A 42 -6.55 22.08 13.93
C ASP A 42 -6.88 20.89 13.00
N PHE A 43 -5.86 20.08 12.67
CA PHE A 43 -6.01 18.95 11.74
C PHE A 43 -6.91 17.83 12.28
N ILE A 44 -6.94 17.59 13.59
CA ILE A 44 -7.81 16.57 14.22
C ILE A 44 -9.29 16.92 14.02
N ARG A 45 -9.65 18.20 14.10
CA ARG A 45 -11.04 18.64 13.87
C ARG A 45 -11.41 18.51 12.41
N ALA A 46 -10.49 18.85 11.50
CA ALA A 46 -10.67 18.61 10.07
C ALA A 46 -10.93 17.11 9.78
N ALA A 47 -10.19 16.20 10.42
CA ALA A 47 -10.39 14.75 10.33
C ALA A 47 -11.81 14.30 10.73
N ILE A 48 -12.27 14.77 11.89
CA ILE A 48 -13.57 14.41 12.46
C ILE A 48 -14.69 14.93 11.57
N ILE A 49 -14.54 16.16 11.08
CA ILE A 49 -15.48 16.79 10.14
C ILE A 49 -15.49 15.99 8.82
N ASN A 50 -14.34 15.52 8.34
CA ASN A 50 -14.20 14.71 7.14
C ASN A 50 -14.90 13.35 7.24
N ARG A 51 -14.81 12.67 8.40
CA ARG A 51 -15.48 11.38 8.64
C ARG A 51 -17.01 11.47 8.60
N LYS A 52 -17.58 12.66 8.78
CA LYS A 52 -19.04 12.88 8.71
C LYS A 52 -19.59 12.86 7.28
N ILE A 53 -18.73 12.94 6.27
CA ILE A 53 -19.14 12.87 4.87
C ILE A 53 -19.03 11.42 4.38
N SER A 54 -20.12 10.91 3.80
CA SER A 54 -20.11 9.63 3.11
C SER A 54 -19.50 9.78 1.72
N THR A 55 -18.45 9.00 1.42
CA THR A 55 -17.83 8.98 0.08
C THR A 55 -18.78 8.52 -1.02
N LYS A 56 -19.85 7.79 -0.66
CA LYS A 56 -20.92 7.34 -1.58
C LYS A 56 -21.83 8.47 -2.06
N ALA A 57 -21.85 9.61 -1.37
CA ALA A 57 -22.64 10.78 -1.77
C ALA A 57 -22.04 11.50 -3.01
N PHE A 58 -20.80 11.19 -3.39
CA PHE A 58 -20.08 11.81 -4.50
C PHE A 58 -20.06 10.98 -5.80
N ASP A 59 -20.93 9.97 -5.92
CA ASP A 59 -21.01 9.16 -7.14
C ASP A 59 -21.97 9.73 -8.19
N GLY A 60 -22.70 10.81 -7.84
CA GLY A 60 -23.52 11.56 -8.77
C GLY A 60 -22.69 12.38 -9.79
N VAL A 61 -23.12 12.37 -11.05
CA VAL A 61 -22.46 13.07 -12.17
C VAL A 61 -22.40 14.59 -11.95
N GLU A 62 -23.30 15.15 -11.13
CA GLU A 62 -23.39 16.58 -10.83
C GLU A 62 -22.36 17.08 -9.80
N PHE A 63 -21.68 16.20 -9.06
CA PHE A 63 -20.80 16.58 -7.94
C PHE A 63 -19.31 16.43 -8.23
N GLN A 64 -18.90 16.48 -9.50
CA GLN A 64 -17.53 16.20 -9.90
C GLN A 64 -16.54 17.27 -9.43
N ASP A 65 -16.91 18.55 -9.52
CA ASP A 65 -16.05 19.65 -9.10
C ASP A 65 -15.94 19.73 -7.58
N GLU A 66 -17.02 19.46 -6.87
CA GLU A 66 -17.08 19.34 -5.41
C GLU A 66 -16.22 18.18 -4.93
N LYS A 67 -16.30 17.02 -5.59
CA LYS A 67 -15.48 15.84 -5.30
C LYS A 67 -13.98 16.14 -5.43
N ILE A 68 -13.58 16.86 -6.49
CA ILE A 68 -12.18 17.27 -6.67
C ILE A 68 -11.74 18.24 -5.56
N ARG A 69 -12.57 19.24 -5.21
CA ARG A 69 -12.28 20.16 -4.10
C ARG A 69 -12.15 19.44 -2.77
N TYR A 70 -13.06 18.49 -2.49
CA TYR A 70 -13.03 17.65 -1.31
C TYR A 70 -11.71 16.87 -1.24
N TYR A 71 -11.38 16.10 -2.29
CA TYR A 71 -10.17 15.29 -2.27
C TYR A 71 -8.90 16.12 -2.15
N ASN A 72 -8.82 17.29 -2.80
CA ASN A 72 -7.68 18.21 -2.61
C ASN A 72 -7.53 18.67 -1.15
N GLN A 73 -8.64 18.91 -0.45
CA GLN A 73 -8.62 19.24 0.98
C GLN A 73 -8.20 18.04 1.84
N VAL A 74 -8.69 16.84 1.51
CA VAL A 74 -8.32 15.60 2.19
C VAL A 74 -6.83 15.30 2.02
N VAL A 75 -6.29 15.49 0.82
CA VAL A 75 -4.85 15.31 0.53
C VAL A 75 -4.01 16.22 1.42
N ARG A 76 -4.36 17.51 1.54
CA ARG A 76 -3.63 18.45 2.40
C ARG A 76 -3.61 18.03 3.86
N TYR A 77 -4.75 17.57 4.36
CA TYR A 77 -4.89 17.07 5.72
C TYR A 77 -4.06 15.79 5.94
N ARG A 78 -4.17 14.79 5.06
CA ARG A 78 -3.44 13.52 5.18
C ARG A 78 -1.92 13.69 5.00
N LEU A 79 -1.49 14.67 4.22
CA LEU A 79 -0.08 15.00 4.07
C LEU A 79 0.53 15.51 5.38
N HIS A 80 -0.22 16.31 6.15
CA HIS A 80 0.21 16.75 7.48
C HIS A 80 0.28 15.58 8.48
N GLU A 81 -0.65 14.62 8.39
CA GLU A 81 -0.62 13.40 9.20
C GLU A 81 0.41 12.35 8.74
N LYS A 82 1.07 12.57 7.60
CA LYS A 82 2.00 11.63 6.95
C LYS A 82 1.36 10.28 6.57
N ASP A 83 0.04 10.26 6.35
CA ASP A 83 -0.68 9.09 5.84
C ASP A 83 -0.63 9.04 4.31
N TYR A 84 0.43 8.45 3.76
CA TYR A 84 0.66 8.37 2.32
C TYR A 84 -0.27 7.38 1.60
N LEU A 85 -0.68 6.28 2.27
CA LEU A 85 -1.63 5.31 1.70
C LEU A 85 -2.99 5.95 1.47
N GLY A 86 -3.48 6.71 2.46
CA GLY A 86 -4.74 7.42 2.35
C GLY A 86 -4.71 8.47 1.23
N VAL A 87 -3.57 9.15 1.03
CA VAL A 87 -3.38 10.10 -0.07
C VAL A 87 -3.46 9.38 -1.42
N SER A 88 -2.78 8.24 -1.58
CA SER A 88 -2.83 7.44 -2.82
C SER A 88 -4.25 6.97 -3.15
N LYS A 89 -5.01 6.49 -2.15
CA LYS A 89 -6.44 6.14 -2.30
C LYS A 89 -7.29 7.34 -2.74
N CYS A 90 -7.00 8.54 -2.24
CA CYS A 90 -7.69 9.76 -2.66
C CYS A 90 -7.41 10.09 -4.13
N TYR A 91 -6.15 10.01 -4.57
CA TYR A 91 -5.81 10.22 -5.98
C TYR A 91 -6.42 9.17 -6.90
N HIS A 92 -6.51 7.91 -6.49
CA HIS A 92 -7.23 6.89 -7.24
C HIS A 92 -8.74 7.20 -7.36
N ALA A 93 -9.37 7.72 -6.30
CA ALA A 93 -10.76 8.16 -6.38
C ALA A 93 -10.95 9.40 -7.29
N ILE A 94 -9.95 10.27 -7.38
CA ILE A 94 -9.92 11.40 -8.33
C ILE A 94 -9.82 10.87 -9.76
N LEU A 95 -9.01 9.84 -10.02
CA LEU A 95 -8.85 9.22 -11.35
C LEU A 95 -10.16 8.62 -11.89
N HIS A 96 -10.96 7.98 -11.04
CA HIS A 96 -12.27 7.43 -11.44
C HIS A 96 -13.36 8.48 -11.67
N THR A 97 -13.04 9.78 -11.56
CA THR A 97 -14.00 10.87 -11.77
C THR A 97 -14.06 11.30 -13.24
N PRO A 98 -15.25 11.35 -13.89
CA PRO A 98 -15.36 11.59 -15.34
C PRO A 98 -14.76 12.93 -15.83
N SER A 99 -14.82 13.97 -15.00
CA SER A 99 -14.20 15.29 -15.27
C SER A 99 -12.68 15.22 -15.46
N VAL A 100 -12.01 14.29 -14.75
CA VAL A 100 -10.55 14.13 -14.80
C VAL A 100 -10.15 13.19 -15.94
N GLU A 101 -10.99 12.20 -16.26
CA GLU A 101 -10.77 11.34 -17.44
C GLU A 101 -10.83 12.12 -18.76
N ALA A 102 -11.62 13.20 -18.81
CA ALA A 102 -11.74 14.04 -20.00
C ALA A 102 -10.51 14.92 -20.28
N VAL A 103 -9.60 15.13 -19.31
CA VAL A 103 -8.45 16.05 -19.43
C VAL A 103 -7.13 15.29 -19.32
N GLU A 104 -6.39 15.22 -20.42
CA GLU A 104 -5.23 14.34 -20.56
C GLU A 104 -4.10 14.62 -19.56
N GLU A 105 -3.78 15.88 -19.38
CA GLU A 105 -2.68 16.31 -18.50
C GLU A 105 -2.97 16.07 -17.02
N LYS A 106 -4.24 16.21 -16.60
CA LYS A 106 -4.63 16.09 -15.18
C LYS A 106 -4.68 14.65 -14.70
N TRP A 107 -5.09 13.71 -15.57
CA TRP A 107 -5.04 12.30 -15.18
C TRP A 107 -3.60 11.78 -15.13
N ILE A 108 -2.71 12.25 -16.02
CA ILE A 108 -1.27 11.89 -15.98
C ILE A 108 -0.63 12.38 -14.67
N GLU A 109 -0.90 13.62 -14.26
CA GLU A 109 -0.39 14.13 -12.98
C GLU A 109 -0.98 13.38 -11.78
N ALA A 110 -2.30 13.17 -11.73
CA ALA A 110 -2.95 12.42 -10.66
C ALA A 110 -2.43 10.98 -10.56
N LEU A 111 -2.13 10.34 -11.68
CA LEU A 111 -1.54 9.01 -11.75
C LEU A 111 -0.11 9.01 -11.20
N LYS A 112 0.72 9.98 -11.60
CA LYS A 112 2.08 10.15 -11.06
C LYS A 112 2.05 10.34 -9.55
N TYR A 113 1.14 11.17 -9.03
CA TYR A 113 0.96 11.34 -7.59
C TYR A 113 0.50 10.03 -6.91
N CYS A 114 -0.45 9.31 -7.49
CA CYS A 114 -0.96 8.06 -6.95
C CYS A 114 0.17 7.03 -6.76
N VAL A 115 1.00 6.83 -7.79
CA VAL A 115 2.13 5.88 -7.76
C VAL A 115 3.20 6.33 -6.77
N LEU A 116 3.53 7.62 -6.77
CA LEU A 116 4.57 8.15 -5.91
C LEU A 116 4.21 8.06 -4.41
N PHE A 117 2.97 8.42 -4.06
CA PHE A 117 2.49 8.29 -2.68
C PHE A 117 2.31 6.82 -2.27
N LEU A 118 2.05 5.92 -3.23
CA LEU A 118 2.05 4.49 -2.96
C LEU A 118 3.46 3.96 -2.65
N ALA A 119 4.48 4.42 -3.40
CA ALA A 119 5.88 4.06 -3.12
C ALA A 119 6.39 4.61 -1.78
N LEU A 120 5.86 5.74 -1.32
CA LEU A 120 6.18 6.33 -0.01
C LEU A 120 5.43 5.67 1.16
N SER A 121 4.31 4.98 0.88
CA SER A 121 3.53 4.29 1.90
C SER A 121 4.34 3.19 2.56
N SER A 122 4.14 3.02 3.87
CA SER A 122 4.62 1.80 4.56
C SER A 122 3.98 0.59 3.90
N PHE A 123 4.75 -0.48 3.77
CA PHE A 123 4.24 -1.72 3.21
C PHE A 123 3.33 -2.41 4.23
N GLY A 124 2.14 -2.81 3.80
CA GLY A 124 1.20 -3.66 4.55
C GLY A 124 0.34 -4.47 3.59
N GLU A 125 -0.51 -5.35 4.12
CA GLU A 125 -1.44 -6.14 3.30
C GLU A 125 -2.29 -5.24 2.39
N GLU A 126 -2.80 -4.13 2.93
CA GLU A 126 -3.59 -3.16 2.16
C GLU A 126 -2.81 -2.49 1.02
N SER A 127 -1.51 -2.22 1.20
CA SER A 127 -0.70 -1.59 0.15
C SER A 127 -0.33 -2.60 -0.93
N SER A 128 -0.03 -3.86 -0.55
CA SER A 128 0.20 -4.95 -1.50
C SER A 128 -1.02 -5.19 -2.38
N ASP A 129 -2.19 -5.29 -1.76
CA ASP A 129 -3.46 -5.43 -2.47
C ASP A 129 -3.76 -4.23 -3.37
N PHE A 130 -3.38 -3.04 -2.94
CA PHE A 130 -3.56 -1.83 -3.74
C PHE A 130 -2.58 -1.80 -4.93
N ILE A 131 -1.32 -2.20 -4.76
CA ILE A 131 -0.35 -2.35 -5.86
C ILE A 131 -0.88 -3.34 -6.89
N HIS A 132 -1.31 -4.54 -6.46
CA HIS A 132 -1.88 -5.53 -7.37
C HIS A 132 -3.15 -5.04 -8.06
N ARG A 133 -4.04 -4.35 -7.33
CA ARG A 133 -5.24 -3.73 -7.92
C ARG A 133 -4.89 -2.67 -8.95
N LEU A 134 -3.95 -1.77 -8.69
CA LEU A 134 -3.52 -0.76 -9.66
C LEU A 134 -2.88 -1.41 -10.89
N LEU A 135 -2.00 -2.40 -10.71
CA LEU A 135 -1.37 -3.15 -11.80
C LEU A 135 -2.39 -3.90 -12.67
N THR A 136 -3.49 -4.37 -12.08
CA THR A 136 -4.56 -5.10 -12.79
C THR A 136 -5.60 -4.17 -13.42
N THR A 137 -5.94 -3.07 -12.75
CA THR A 137 -7.03 -2.17 -13.13
C THR A 137 -6.60 -1.20 -14.22
N GLU A 138 -5.34 -0.76 -14.22
CA GLU A 138 -4.90 0.34 -15.07
C GLU A 138 -4.01 -0.10 -16.23
N LYS A 139 -4.63 -0.39 -17.38
CA LYS A 139 -3.91 -0.48 -18.67
C LYS A 139 -3.20 0.83 -19.06
N ARG A 140 -3.66 1.97 -18.51
CA ARG A 140 -3.09 3.33 -18.70
C ARG A 140 -1.71 3.52 -18.07
N LEU A 141 -1.27 2.61 -17.19
CA LEU A 141 0.11 2.56 -16.67
C LEU A 141 1.15 2.15 -17.74
N GLU A 142 0.72 1.71 -18.92
CA GLU A 142 1.62 1.33 -20.02
C GLU A 142 2.29 2.53 -20.70
N GLU A 143 1.66 3.72 -20.65
CA GLU A 143 2.25 4.95 -21.20
C GLU A 143 3.38 5.51 -20.31
N LEU A 144 3.36 5.14 -19.02
CA LEU A 144 4.37 5.51 -18.04
C LEU A 144 5.19 4.27 -17.65
N THR A 145 5.90 3.70 -18.63
CA THR A 145 6.76 2.51 -18.46
C THR A 145 7.66 2.61 -17.24
N SER A 146 8.22 3.79 -16.95
CA SER A 146 9.10 4.04 -15.80
C SER A 146 8.41 3.83 -14.45
N PHE A 147 7.16 4.30 -14.30
CA PHE A 147 6.40 4.16 -13.05
C PHE A 147 5.87 2.74 -12.85
N ARG A 148 5.53 2.06 -13.94
CA ARG A 148 5.16 0.64 -13.92
C ARG A 148 6.34 -0.26 -13.55
N LEU A 149 7.55 0.06 -14.03
CA LEU A 149 8.77 -0.66 -13.63
C LEU A 149 9.04 -0.48 -12.13
N LEU A 150 8.93 0.75 -11.60
CA LEU A 150 9.08 0.99 -10.16
C LEU A 150 8.05 0.21 -9.32
N LEU A 151 6.78 0.18 -9.73
CA LEU A 151 5.77 -0.63 -9.03
C LEU A 151 6.02 -2.13 -9.14
N LYS A 152 6.57 -2.60 -10.26
CA LYS A 152 6.95 -4.00 -10.43
C LYS A 152 8.16 -4.36 -9.59
N GLU A 153 9.17 -3.49 -9.53
CA GLU A 153 10.36 -3.65 -8.69
C GLU A 153 10.01 -3.64 -7.20
N LEU A 154 9.01 -2.83 -6.79
CA LEU A 154 8.48 -2.85 -5.41
C LEU A 154 7.52 -4.01 -5.14
N SER A 155 6.91 -4.59 -6.18
CA SER A 155 6.04 -5.76 -6.05
C SER A 155 6.80 -7.07 -6.15
N SER A 156 7.96 -7.09 -6.81
CA SER A 156 8.78 -8.28 -6.94
C SER A 156 9.59 -8.48 -5.67
N SER A 157 9.87 -9.75 -5.35
CA SER A 157 10.78 -10.14 -4.27
C SER A 157 12.24 -10.00 -4.69
N GLU A 158 12.57 -8.92 -5.42
CA GLU A 158 13.92 -8.64 -5.92
C GLU A 158 14.56 -7.49 -5.12
N LEU A 159 15.88 -7.52 -5.01
CA LEU A 159 16.63 -6.48 -4.31
C LEU A 159 16.66 -5.20 -5.14
N VAL A 160 16.24 -4.09 -4.54
CA VAL A 160 16.25 -2.77 -5.17
C VAL A 160 17.51 -2.03 -4.74
N ASP A 161 18.36 -1.68 -5.71
CA ASP A 161 19.51 -0.80 -5.46
C ASP A 161 19.02 0.65 -5.32
N TRP A 162 19.31 1.24 -4.16
CA TRP A 162 18.95 2.62 -3.84
C TRP A 162 19.61 3.62 -4.80
N MET A 163 20.88 3.39 -5.17
CA MET A 163 21.67 4.36 -5.94
C MET A 163 21.13 4.55 -7.37
N GLY A 164 20.66 3.49 -8.01
CA GLY A 164 20.06 3.55 -9.36
C GLY A 164 18.63 4.10 -9.38
N THR A 165 17.94 4.03 -8.24
CA THR A 165 16.52 4.39 -8.10
C THR A 165 16.36 5.84 -7.67
N GLU A 166 17.26 6.35 -6.82
CA GLU A 166 17.24 7.73 -6.32
C GLU A 166 17.28 8.75 -7.46
N GLY A 167 18.16 8.59 -8.46
CA GLY A 167 18.25 9.52 -9.58
C GLY A 167 16.95 9.60 -10.39
N LYS A 168 16.37 8.44 -10.75
CA LYS A 168 15.13 8.37 -11.52
C LYS A 168 13.94 8.94 -10.75
N VAL A 169 13.84 8.63 -9.45
CA VAL A 169 12.72 9.04 -8.63
C VAL A 169 12.85 10.51 -8.23
N THR A 170 14.06 11.01 -7.95
CA THR A 170 14.28 12.42 -7.60
C THR A 170 13.94 13.34 -8.77
N ASP A 171 14.30 12.97 -10.00
CA ASP A 171 13.92 13.71 -11.20
C ASP A 171 12.40 13.72 -11.41
N MET A 172 11.72 12.59 -11.12
CA MET A 172 10.25 12.49 -11.19
C MET A 172 9.55 13.29 -10.08
N MET A 173 10.12 13.32 -8.87
CA MET A 173 9.60 14.08 -7.73
C MET A 173 9.80 15.59 -7.91
N ALA A 174 10.93 16.02 -8.48
CA ALA A 174 11.27 17.43 -8.69
C ALA A 174 10.33 18.14 -9.69
N LEU A 175 9.74 17.37 -10.61
CA LEU A 175 8.76 17.86 -11.58
C LEU A 175 7.40 18.20 -10.95
N LEU A 176 7.08 17.67 -9.76
CA LEU A 176 5.77 17.81 -9.15
C LEU A 176 5.73 18.97 -8.14
N PRO A 177 4.87 19.99 -8.33
CA PRO A 177 4.81 21.18 -7.47
C PRO A 177 4.64 20.91 -5.98
N LEU A 178 3.96 19.82 -5.61
CA LEU A 178 3.69 19.45 -4.21
C LEU A 178 4.93 18.98 -3.44
N PHE A 179 5.99 18.54 -4.12
CA PHE A 179 7.21 18.03 -3.49
C PHE A 179 8.29 19.09 -3.28
N LYS A 180 8.14 20.28 -3.89
CA LYS A 180 9.16 21.35 -3.86
C LYS A 180 9.45 21.92 -2.47
N GLN A 181 8.55 21.77 -1.50
CA GLN A 181 8.72 22.29 -0.13
C GLN A 181 9.20 21.25 0.90
N GLY A 182 9.44 19.99 0.51
CA GLY A 182 9.80 18.93 1.46
C GLY A 182 10.57 17.76 0.86
N LEU A 183 11.22 17.94 -0.29
CA LEU A 183 11.85 16.88 -1.08
C LEU A 183 12.77 15.98 -0.24
N GLU A 184 13.62 16.56 0.61
CA GLU A 184 14.54 15.81 1.49
C GLU A 184 13.82 14.89 2.48
N SER A 185 12.66 15.33 3.01
CA SER A 185 11.85 14.49 3.89
C SER A 185 11.19 13.33 3.13
N TYR A 186 10.82 13.52 1.87
CA TYR A 186 10.22 12.44 1.07
C TYR A 186 11.28 11.46 0.58
N VAL A 187 12.46 11.94 0.21
CA VAL A 187 13.59 11.09 -0.21
C VAL A 187 14.08 10.23 0.95
N SER A 188 14.20 10.78 2.16
CA SER A 188 14.55 9.98 3.36
C SER A 188 13.49 8.95 3.72
N VAL A 189 12.20 9.29 3.58
CA VAL A 189 11.11 8.31 3.74
C VAL A 189 11.22 7.21 2.68
N LEU A 190 11.43 7.56 1.41
CA LEU A 190 11.60 6.57 0.34
C LEU A 190 12.80 5.66 0.59
N LYS A 191 13.93 6.21 1.08
CA LYS A 191 15.10 5.42 1.48
C LYS A 191 14.74 4.40 2.53
N THR A 192 14.02 4.84 3.56
CA THR A 192 13.54 3.96 4.63
C THR A 192 12.63 2.86 4.07
N ARG A 193 11.74 3.18 3.12
CA ARG A 193 10.84 2.18 2.47
C ARG A 193 11.59 1.16 1.63
N ILE A 194 12.60 1.58 0.87
CA ILE A 194 13.42 0.66 0.07
C ILE A 194 14.25 -0.24 0.98
N LEU A 195 14.76 0.28 2.10
CA LEU A 195 15.43 -0.54 3.12
C LEU A 195 14.47 -1.58 3.73
N GLU A 196 13.25 -1.16 4.08
CA GLU A 196 12.21 -2.07 4.60
C GLU A 196 11.88 -3.19 3.60
N HIS A 197 11.71 -2.84 2.31
CA HIS A 197 11.47 -3.81 1.24
C HIS A 197 12.62 -4.82 1.12
N ASN A 198 13.86 -4.34 1.05
CA ASN A 198 15.03 -5.20 0.94
C ASN A 198 15.20 -6.13 2.16
N ILE A 199 14.96 -5.63 3.38
CA ILE A 199 14.98 -6.44 4.60
C ILE A 199 13.89 -7.52 4.57
N ARG A 200 12.70 -7.21 4.05
CA ARG A 200 11.65 -8.19 3.87
C ARG A 200 12.05 -9.28 2.88
N VAL A 201 12.60 -8.91 1.73
CA VAL A 201 13.14 -9.87 0.75
C VAL A 201 14.18 -10.77 1.42
N PHE A 202 15.04 -10.23 2.29
CA PHE A 202 15.96 -11.05 3.07
C PHE A 202 15.26 -12.04 4.00
N SER A 203 14.16 -11.65 4.63
CA SER A 203 13.39 -12.54 5.52
C SER A 203 12.72 -13.71 4.78
N GLU A 204 12.38 -13.53 3.50
CA GLU A 204 11.77 -14.56 2.66
C GLU A 204 12.84 -15.50 2.07
N CYS A 205 13.99 -14.97 1.64
CA CYS A 205 15.03 -15.75 0.96
C CYS A 205 16.04 -16.41 1.92
N TYR A 206 16.33 -15.83 3.08
CA TYR A 206 17.41 -16.26 3.96
C TYR A 206 16.89 -16.74 5.31
N LYS A 207 17.45 -17.86 5.81
CA LYS A 207 17.23 -18.33 7.19
C LYS A 207 18.15 -17.65 8.20
N ALA A 208 19.41 -17.42 7.79
CA ALA A 208 20.40 -16.71 8.58
C ALA A 208 21.31 -15.89 7.66
N LEU A 209 21.63 -14.66 8.06
CA LEU A 209 22.47 -13.74 7.30
C LEU A 209 23.42 -13.00 8.24
N SER A 210 24.67 -12.80 7.82
CA SER A 210 25.61 -11.95 8.56
C SER A 210 25.25 -10.48 8.38
N LEU A 211 25.31 -9.71 9.47
CA LEU A 211 25.00 -8.29 9.51
C LEU A 211 25.93 -7.47 8.59
N GLN A 212 27.22 -7.86 8.49
CA GLN A 212 28.16 -7.23 7.55
C GLN A 212 27.77 -7.45 6.09
N ARG A 213 27.28 -8.65 5.76
CA ARG A 213 26.83 -8.96 4.40
C ARG A 213 25.55 -8.20 4.06
N MET A 214 24.63 -8.09 5.01
CA MET A 214 23.40 -7.31 4.86
C MET A 214 23.70 -5.82 4.65
N ALA A 215 24.58 -5.24 5.48
CA ALA A 215 25.04 -3.86 5.34
C ALA A 215 25.63 -3.57 3.95
N GLY A 216 26.48 -4.48 3.44
CA GLY A 216 27.06 -4.38 2.11
C GLY A 216 26.03 -4.48 0.97
N LEU A 217 24.96 -5.24 1.13
CA LEU A 217 23.88 -5.35 0.13
C LEU A 217 22.92 -4.16 0.18
N LEU A 218 22.71 -3.56 1.35
CA LEU A 218 21.88 -2.37 1.54
C LEU A 218 22.61 -1.07 1.18
N GLY A 219 23.95 -1.09 1.13
CA GLY A 219 24.77 0.12 0.94
C GLY A 219 24.75 1.03 2.17
N VAL A 220 24.53 0.47 3.35
CA VAL A 220 24.30 1.17 4.62
C VAL A 220 25.28 0.65 5.68
N ASP A 221 25.55 1.43 6.72
CA ASP A 221 26.41 0.98 7.82
C ASP A 221 25.73 -0.14 8.64
N ALA A 222 26.56 -0.95 9.31
CA ALA A 222 26.14 -2.03 10.18
C ALA A 222 25.16 -1.56 11.28
N GLN A 223 25.43 -0.39 11.89
CA GLN A 223 24.60 0.13 12.99
C GLN A 223 23.22 0.60 12.49
N GLU A 224 23.19 1.26 11.33
CA GLU A 224 21.96 1.72 10.71
C GLU A 224 21.09 0.55 10.25
N ALA A 225 21.70 -0.50 9.68
CA ALA A 225 21.00 -1.73 9.32
C ALA A 225 20.38 -2.43 10.54
N GLU A 226 21.10 -2.48 11.67
CA GLU A 226 20.58 -3.06 12.91
C GLU A 226 19.37 -2.29 13.45
N SER A 227 19.45 -0.95 13.43
CA SER A 227 18.36 -0.08 13.84
C SER A 227 17.12 -0.27 12.97
N ALA A 228 17.31 -0.35 11.65
CA ALA A 228 16.22 -0.59 10.70
C ALA A 228 15.54 -1.95 10.91
N VAL A 229 16.32 -3.03 11.07
CA VAL A 229 15.77 -4.36 11.38
C VAL A 229 15.02 -4.35 12.71
N SER A 230 15.55 -3.66 13.73
CA SER A 230 14.92 -3.54 15.03
C SER A 230 13.56 -2.82 14.96
N ALA A 231 13.48 -1.72 14.20
CA ALA A 231 12.23 -1.00 13.95
C ALA A 231 11.18 -1.90 13.28
N MET A 232 11.57 -2.65 12.25
CA MET A 232 10.66 -3.57 11.56
C MET A 232 10.17 -4.73 12.43
N VAL A 233 10.98 -5.20 13.38
CA VAL A 233 10.58 -6.21 14.36
C VAL A 233 9.59 -5.63 15.38
N ILE A 234 9.77 -4.37 15.81
CA ILE A 234 8.84 -3.67 16.70
C ILE A 234 7.48 -3.46 16.03
N ASP A 235 7.48 -3.09 14.74
CA ASP A 235 6.27 -2.90 13.94
C ASP A 235 5.55 -4.23 13.63
N GLY A 236 6.19 -5.38 13.92
CA GLY A 236 5.62 -6.71 13.72
C GLY A 236 5.63 -7.18 12.26
N MET A 237 6.34 -6.47 11.37
CA MET A 237 6.42 -6.80 9.94
C MET A 237 7.27 -8.04 9.68
N ILE A 238 8.33 -8.22 10.46
CA ILE A 238 9.26 -9.36 10.33
C ILE A 238 9.52 -9.99 11.69
N VAL A 239 9.74 -11.31 11.68
CA VAL A 239 10.24 -12.04 12.85
C VAL A 239 11.72 -12.32 12.62
N ALA A 240 12.58 -11.56 13.31
CA ALA A 240 14.02 -11.71 13.25
C ALA A 240 14.64 -11.69 14.64
N LYS A 241 15.74 -12.43 14.82
CA LYS A 241 16.56 -12.41 16.03
C LYS A 241 17.99 -12.03 15.66
N ILE A 242 18.52 -11.01 16.33
CA ILE A 242 19.86 -10.48 16.10
C ILE A 242 20.81 -10.99 17.20
N ASP A 243 21.85 -11.71 16.82
CA ASP A 243 22.99 -12.00 17.67
C ASP A 243 24.09 -10.97 17.42
N ARG A 244 24.24 -10.02 18.35
CA ARG A 244 25.24 -8.94 18.27
C ARG A 244 26.67 -9.44 18.39
N SER A 245 26.92 -10.53 19.12
CA SER A 245 28.27 -11.04 19.35
C SER A 245 28.78 -11.86 18.16
N GLY A 246 27.90 -12.67 17.56
CA GLY A 246 28.18 -13.44 16.36
C GLY A 246 27.97 -12.65 15.05
N GLY A 247 27.35 -11.47 15.12
CA GLY A 247 27.02 -10.65 13.94
C GLY A 247 26.08 -11.36 12.97
N GLN A 248 25.19 -12.23 13.48
CA GLN A 248 24.25 -13.01 12.68
C GLN A 248 22.80 -12.61 12.97
N ILE A 249 22.00 -12.53 11.91
CA ILE A 249 20.57 -12.27 11.95
C ILE A 249 19.90 -13.57 11.51
N THR A 250 19.09 -14.15 12.38
CA THR A 250 18.24 -15.30 12.06
C THR A 250 16.84 -14.83 11.76
N PHE A 251 16.34 -15.19 10.59
CA PHE A 251 15.00 -14.84 10.14
C PHE A 251 14.04 -16.01 10.31
N GLY A 252 12.81 -15.70 10.65
CA GLY A 252 11.73 -16.67 10.82
C GLY A 252 11.47 -17.04 12.28
N LYS A 253 10.37 -17.75 12.48
CA LYS A 253 10.00 -18.27 13.81
C LYS A 253 10.97 -19.39 14.17
N THR A 254 11.46 -19.39 15.41
CA THR A 254 12.21 -20.53 15.93
C THR A 254 11.29 -21.76 15.93
N LYS A 255 11.53 -22.69 15.01
CA LYS A 255 10.76 -23.92 14.91
C LYS A 255 11.03 -24.78 16.13
N THR A 256 9.97 -25.16 16.83
CA THR A 256 10.01 -26.22 17.84
C THR A 256 10.12 -27.58 17.15
N ALA A 257 10.68 -28.58 17.83
CA ALA A 257 10.83 -29.93 17.28
C ALA A 257 9.46 -30.53 16.84
N GLU A 258 8.39 -30.20 17.56
CA GLU A 258 7.02 -30.57 17.21
C GLU A 258 6.59 -29.97 15.87
N SER A 259 6.80 -28.67 15.65
CA SER A 259 6.47 -28.01 14.39
C SER A 259 7.24 -28.59 13.20
N VAL A 260 8.47 -29.08 13.41
CA VAL A 260 9.25 -29.75 12.36
C VAL A 260 8.66 -31.12 12.03
N LEU A 261 8.21 -31.86 13.04
CA LEU A 261 7.55 -33.15 12.84
C LEU A 261 6.19 -33.00 12.15
N ASP A 262 5.44 -31.95 12.49
CA ASP A 262 4.16 -31.63 11.84
C ASP A 262 4.37 -31.28 10.36
N GLU A 263 5.34 -30.41 10.04
CA GLU A 263 5.70 -30.11 8.65
C GLU A 263 6.12 -31.38 7.89
N TRP A 264 6.97 -32.21 8.50
CA TRP A 264 7.43 -33.45 7.89
C TRP A 264 6.28 -34.45 7.66
N SER A 265 5.33 -34.54 8.59
CA SER A 265 4.13 -35.36 8.42
C SER A 265 3.26 -34.87 7.26
N GLY A 266 3.11 -33.54 7.11
CA GLY A 266 2.41 -32.93 5.98
C GLY A 266 3.07 -33.21 4.64
N ASP A 267 4.41 -33.19 4.59
CA ASP A 267 5.17 -33.53 3.39
C ASP A 267 4.99 -35.00 2.99
N ILE A 268 4.96 -35.93 3.97
CA ILE A 268 4.67 -37.34 3.72
C ILE A 268 3.26 -37.54 3.16
N ASP A 269 2.26 -36.86 3.73
CA ASP A 269 0.89 -36.94 3.24
C ASP A 269 0.76 -36.40 1.81
N GLN A 270 1.46 -35.32 1.48
CA GLN A 270 1.51 -34.79 0.12
C GLN A 270 2.19 -35.76 -0.85
N LEU A 271 3.30 -36.38 -0.43
CA LEU A 271 4.01 -37.37 -1.22
C LEU A 271 3.12 -38.59 -1.51
N LEU A 272 2.44 -39.12 -0.50
CA LEU A 272 1.55 -40.26 -0.65
C LEU A 272 0.38 -39.94 -1.60
N LYS A 273 -0.22 -38.76 -1.47
CA LYS A 273 -1.26 -38.29 -2.42
C LYS A 273 -0.73 -38.20 -3.86
N LEU A 274 0.51 -37.74 -4.05
CA LEU A 274 1.13 -37.65 -5.36
C LEU A 274 1.39 -39.04 -5.97
N VAL A 275 1.86 -39.99 -5.15
CA VAL A 275 2.09 -41.39 -5.55
C VAL A 275 0.77 -42.08 -5.90
N ASP A 276 -0.29 -41.90 -5.12
CA ASP A 276 -1.61 -42.46 -5.41
C ASP A 276 -2.19 -41.88 -6.70
N SER A 277 -2.07 -40.56 -6.89
CA SER A 277 -2.55 -39.89 -8.10
C SER A 277 -1.82 -40.36 -9.36
N THR A 278 -0.50 -40.56 -9.28
CA THR A 278 0.30 -41.07 -10.39
C THR A 278 0.01 -42.55 -10.66
N CYS A 279 -0.17 -43.37 -9.62
CA CYS A 279 -0.58 -44.77 -9.78
C CYS A 279 -1.95 -44.90 -10.47
N TYR A 280 -2.92 -44.07 -10.06
CA TYR A 280 -4.22 -44.01 -10.70
C TYR A 280 -4.13 -43.61 -12.18
N LEU A 281 -3.34 -42.57 -12.50
CA LEU A 281 -3.12 -42.13 -13.88
C LEU A 281 -2.46 -43.22 -14.74
N ILE A 282 -1.46 -43.91 -14.22
CA ILE A 282 -0.78 -45.03 -14.91
C ILE A 282 -1.77 -46.18 -15.17
N ASN A 283 -2.57 -46.55 -14.17
CA ASN A 283 -3.59 -47.60 -14.33
C ASN A 283 -4.64 -47.22 -15.38
N LYS A 284 -5.09 -45.96 -15.36
CA LYS A 284 -6.03 -45.43 -16.36
C LYS A 284 -5.45 -45.48 -17.77
N GLU A 285 -4.18 -45.09 -17.95
CA GLU A 285 -3.50 -45.17 -19.25
C GLU A 285 -3.31 -46.62 -19.71
N ASN A 286 -2.90 -47.53 -18.83
CA ASN A 286 -2.76 -48.95 -19.16
C ASN A 286 -4.09 -49.57 -19.63
N VAL A 287 -5.20 -49.24 -18.96
CA VAL A 287 -6.53 -49.69 -19.38
C VAL A 287 -6.89 -49.10 -20.75
N MET A 288 -6.68 -47.80 -20.99
CA MET A 288 -6.92 -47.21 -22.32
C MET A 288 -6.05 -47.85 -23.41
N MET A 289 -4.76 -48.04 -23.17
CA MET A 289 -3.83 -48.65 -24.12
C MET A 289 -4.20 -50.10 -24.43
N SER A 290 -4.65 -50.87 -23.43
CA SER A 290 -5.15 -52.23 -23.65
C SER A 290 -6.44 -52.24 -24.49
N ALA A 291 -7.34 -51.27 -24.27
CA ALA A 291 -8.57 -51.14 -25.06
C ALA A 291 -8.31 -50.70 -26.52
N VAL A 292 -7.29 -49.87 -26.75
CA VAL A 292 -6.86 -49.48 -28.10
C VAL A 292 -6.18 -50.64 -28.82
N LYS A 293 -5.33 -51.42 -28.14
CA LYS A 293 -4.69 -52.62 -28.73
C LYS A 293 -5.67 -53.77 -29.01
N ALA A 294 -6.81 -53.80 -28.35
CA ALA A 294 -7.85 -54.81 -28.56
C ALA A 294 -8.79 -54.50 -29.74
N LYS A 295 -8.61 -53.35 -30.40
CA LYS A 295 -9.37 -52.89 -31.57
C LYS A 295 -8.56 -53.05 -32.84
#